data_AF-A0A1C6J305-F1
#
_entry.id   AF-A0A1C6J305-F1
#
_cell.length_a   1.000
_cell.length_b   1.000
_cell.length_c   1.000
_cell.angle_alpha   90.00
_cell.angle_beta   90.00
_cell.angle_gamma   90.00
#
_symmetry.space_group_name_H-M   'P 1'
#
loop_
_entity.id
_entity.type
_entity.pdbx_description
1 polymer ?
#
loop_
_entity_poly.entity_id
_entity_poly.type
_entity_poly.pdbx_seq_one_letter_code
_entity_poly.pdbx_strand_id
1 'polypeptide(L)' 'MSNSLAEVHPELVSEWSEKNLPLTPDDITFGSNKKVWWKGACGHEWKTSVKARYKVSR' A
#
# COMPACT_ATOMS: atom_id res chain seq x y z
N MET A 1 -15.37 -10.05 -6.97
CA MET A 1 -14.74 -9.91 -5.65
C MET A 1 -13.43 -9.19 -5.87
N SER A 2 -13.36 -7.93 -5.43
CA SER A 2 -12.23 -7.02 -5.65
C SER A 2 -11.25 -7.18 -4.50
N ASN A 3 -10.13 -7.88 -4.73
CA ASN A 3 -9.08 -8.03 -3.71
C ASN A 3 -8.15 -6.81 -3.67
N SER A 4 -8.68 -5.60 -3.89
CA SER A 4 -7.89 -4.37 -3.93
C SER A 4 -7.37 -4.02 -2.54
N LEU A 5 -6.27 -3.27 -2.49
CA LEU A 5 -5.67 -2.85 -1.24
C LEU A 5 -6.65 -1.97 -0.44
N ALA A 6 -7.39 -1.09 -1.13
CA ALA A 6 -8.38 -0.22 -0.49
C ALA A 6 -9.55 -0.97 0.16
N GLU A 7 -10.05 -2.02 -0.50
CA GLU A 7 -11.20 -2.78 -0.02
C GLU A 7 -10.82 -3.68 1.18
N VAL A 8 -9.63 -4.29 1.13
CA VAL A 8 -9.22 -5.30 2.12
C VAL A 8 -8.44 -4.69 3.29
N HIS A 9 -7.67 -3.63 3.06
CA HIS A 9 -6.78 -2.99 4.05
C HIS A 9 -6.87 -1.46 4.01
N PRO A 10 -7.99 -0.87 4.45
CA PRO A 10 -8.17 0.59 4.48
C PRO A 10 -7.15 1.31 5.38
N GLU A 11 -6.57 0.63 6.37
CA GLU A 11 -5.48 1.17 7.20
C GLU A 11 -4.22 1.48 6.39
N LEU A 12 -3.92 0.66 5.38
CA LEU A 12 -2.76 0.84 4.49
C LEU A 12 -2.97 1.98 3.49
N VAL A 13 -4.23 2.34 3.18
CA VAL A 13 -4.55 3.50 2.33
C VAL A 13 -4.07 4.80 2.98
N SER A 14 -4.14 4.90 4.31
CA SER A 14 -3.65 6.08 5.05
C SER A 14 -2.14 6.25 4.95
N GLU A 15 -1.42 5.15 4.72
CA GLU A 15 0.02 5.13 4.49
C GLU A 15 0.39 5.25 3.01
N TRP A 16 -0.56 5.40 2.09
CA TRP A 16 -0.25 5.52 0.66
C TRP A 16 0.36 6.89 0.36
N SER A 17 1.50 6.90 -0.34
CA SER A 17 2.13 8.15 -0.79
C SER A 17 1.58 8.60 -2.15
N GLU A 18 1.46 9.92 -2.32
CA GLU A 18 1.10 10.57 -3.58
C GLU A 18 2.16 10.34 -4.68
N LYS A 19 3.38 9.93 -4.32
CA LYS A 19 4.44 9.53 -5.27
C LYS A 19 4.10 8.32 -6.12
N ASN A 20 3.02 7.61 -5.80
CA ASN A 20 2.55 6.49 -6.59
C ASN A 20 1.65 6.89 -7.76
N LEU A 21 1.18 8.14 -7.82
CA LEU A 21 0.32 8.59 -8.91
C LEU A 21 0.97 8.29 -10.29
N PRO A 22 0.19 7.79 -11.27
CA PRO A 22 -1.27 7.67 -11.26
C PRO A 22 -1.83 6.39 -10.63
N LEU A 23 -1.01 5.54 -10.01
CA LEU A 23 -1.45 4.29 -9.38
C LEU A 23 -2.18 4.56 -8.05
N THR A 24 -3.39 4.03 -7.91
CA THR A 24 -4.18 4.10 -6.68
C THR A 24 -4.19 2.78 -5.90
N PRO A 25 -4.57 2.78 -4.61
CA PRO A 25 -4.81 1.56 -3.84
C PRO A 25 -5.93 0.67 -4.40
N ASP A 26 -6.84 1.22 -5.21
CA ASP A 26 -7.90 0.47 -5.89
C ASP A 26 -7.38 -0.31 -7.11
N ASP A 27 -6.33 0.19 -7.76
CA ASP A 27 -5.71 -0.42 -8.94
C ASP A 27 -4.78 -1.61 -8.61
N ILE A 28 -4.55 -1.89 -7.33
CA ILE A 28 -3.59 -2.90 -6.89
C ILE A 28 -4.17 -3.81 -5.83
N THR A 29 -3.83 -5.10 -5.92
CA THR A 29 -4.22 -6.08 -4.91
C THR A 29 -3.28 -6.08 -3.71
N PHE A 30 -3.80 -6.37 -2.52
CA PHE A 30 -3.02 -6.44 -1.28
C PHE A 30 -1.88 -7.48 -1.33
N GLY A 31 -2.02 -8.52 -2.16
CA GLY A 31 -1.01 -9.56 -2.37
C GLY A 31 0.08 -9.21 -3.39
N SER A 32 0.06 -8.01 -3.97
CA SER A 32 0.97 -7.62 -5.05
C SER A 32 2.42 -7.46 -4.60
N ASN A 33 3.35 -7.97 -5.40
CA ASN A 33 4.79 -7.75 -5.18
C ASN A 33 5.27 -6.37 -5.68
N LYS A 34 4.39 -5.53 -6.25
CA LYS A 34 4.77 -4.20 -6.75
C LYS A 34 5.27 -3.33 -5.59
N LYS A 35 6.45 -2.74 -5.77
CA LYS A 35 7.05 -1.80 -4.83
C LYS A 35 6.47 -0.41 -5.03
N VAL A 36 5.80 0.10 -4.01
CA VAL A 36 5.14 1.41 -3.97
C VAL A 36 5.73 2.22 -2.83
N TRP A 37 5.52 3.52 -2.89
CA TRP A 37 5.89 4.46 -1.85
C TRP A 37 4.84 4.47 -0.74
N TRP A 38 5.30 4.38 0.49
CA TRP A 38 4.50 4.47 1.69
C TRP A 38 4.92 5.72 2.45
N LYS A 39 3.98 6.36 3.13
CA LYS A 39 4.19 7.50 4.01
C LYS A 39 3.87 7.07 5.44
N GLY A 40 4.78 7.37 6.36
CA GLY A 40 4.59 7.13 7.79
C GLY A 40 3.92 8.33 8.46
N ALA A 41 3.43 8.11 9.67
CA ALA A 41 2.85 9.17 10.50
C ALA A 41 3.84 10.32 10.78
N CYS A 42 5.15 10.04 10.79
CA CYS A 42 6.20 11.05 10.96
C CYS A 42 6.54 11.82 9.67
N GLY A 43 5.84 11.56 8.56
CA GLY A 43 6.14 12.15 7.24
C GLY A 43 7.31 11.51 6.50
N HIS A 44 7.96 10.50 7.08
CA HIS A 44 8.98 9.74 6.37
C HIS A 44 8.34 8.85 5.31
N GLU A 45 8.92 8.85 4.11
CA GLU A 45 8.45 8.01 3.01
C GLU A 45 9.47 6.93 2.68
N TRP A 46 8.99 5.69 2.52
CA TRP A 46 9.84 4.55 2.16
C TRP A 46 9.21 3.71 1.05
N LYS A 47 10.03 2.92 0.37
CA LYS A 47 9.58 2.07 -0.74
C LYS A 47 9.61 0.60 -0.32
N THR A 48 8.46 -0.07 -0.39
CA THR A 48 8.36 -1.52 -0.16
C THR A 48 7.21 -2.13 -0.95
N SER A 49 7.14 -3.46 -1.06
CA SER A 49 6.06 -4.14 -1.78
C SER A 49 4.76 -4.15 -0.98
N VAL A 50 3.62 -4.12 -1.68
CA VAL A 50 2.28 -4.19 -1.05
C VAL A 50 2.12 -5.45 -0.21
N LYS A 51 2.53 -6.60 -0.75
CA LYS A 51 2.55 -7.89 -0.04
C LYS A 51 3.34 -7.85 1.26
N ALA A 52 4.44 -7.09 1.32
CA ALA A 52 5.27 -6.97 2.52
C ALA A 52 4.67 -6.05 3.58
N ARG A 53 3.83 -5.07 3.22
CA ARG A 53 3.06 -4.29 4.22
C ARG A 53 1.91 -5.10 4.79
N TYR A 54 1.19 -5.86 3.95
CA TYR A 54 0.12 -6.73 4.39
C TYR A 54 0.63 -7.86 5.31
N LYS A 55 1.74 -8.51 4.94
CA LYS A 55 2.39 -9.47 5.82
C LYS A 55 3.19 -8.74 6.90
N VAL A 56 2.50 -8.21 7.90
CA VAL A 56 3.16 -7.98 9.19
C VAL A 56 3.63 -9.35 9.68
N SER A 57 4.95 -9.57 9.68
CA SER A 57 5.57 -10.71 10.36
C SER A 57 5.12 -10.66 11.81
N ARG A 58 4.24 -11.58 12.19
CA ARG A 58 3.88 -11.85 13.58
C ARG A 58 4.89 -12.80 14.18
#